data_AF-A0A1H0HW82-F1
#
_entry.id   AF-A0A1H0HW82-F1
#
_cell.length_a   1.000
_cell.length_b   1.000
_cell.length_c   1.000
_cell.angle_alpha   90.00
_cell.angle_beta   90.00
_cell.angle_gamma   90.00
#
_symmetry.space_group_name_H-M   'P 1'
#
loop_
_entity.id
_entity.type
_entity.pdbx_description
1 polymer ?
#
loop_
_entity_poly.entity_id
_entity_poly.type
_entity_poly.pdbx_seq_one_letter_code
_entity_poly.pdbx_strand_id
1 'polypeptide(L)'
;MSPAKPEEQTVAELLEAVRSLSERVAHLEAELEQRRQESPGVPDEVAIAISAAVAAFLGHRAKIKQMHYRTGQAWAQQGRVVVQGRHNIHGSR
;
A
#
# COMPACT_ATOMS: atom_id res chain seq x y z
N MET A 1 47.45 -27.48 -16.17
CA MET A 1 46.37 -26.61 -15.65
C MET A 1 46.47 -26.67 -14.14
N SER A 2 47.17 -25.72 -13.50
CA SER A 2 47.17 -25.66 -12.03
C SER A 2 45.79 -25.24 -11.54
N PRO A 3 45.26 -25.84 -10.47
CA PRO A 3 44.04 -25.33 -9.85
C PRO A 3 44.30 -23.89 -9.39
N ALA A 4 43.36 -22.99 -9.69
CA ALA A 4 43.38 -21.61 -9.21
C ALA A 4 43.52 -21.59 -7.68
N LYS A 5 44.22 -20.58 -7.14
CA LYS A 5 44.42 -20.47 -5.69
C LYS A 5 43.06 -20.33 -4.98
N PRO A 6 42.89 -20.85 -3.76
CA PRO A 6 41.61 -20.78 -3.05
C PRO A 6 41.08 -19.35 -2.89
N GLU A 7 41.96 -18.36 -2.76
CA GLU A 7 41.59 -16.94 -2.74
C GLU A 7 40.97 -16.45 -4.06
N GLU A 8 41.48 -16.92 -5.20
CA GLU A 8 40.93 -16.58 -6.53
C GLU A 8 39.54 -17.21 -6.74
N GLN A 9 39.30 -18.40 -6.18
CA GLN A 9 37.98 -19.03 -6.16
C GLN A 9 36.97 -18.24 -5.32
N THR A 10 37.34 -17.84 -4.10
CA THR A 10 36.44 -17.05 -3.24
C THR A 10 36.09 -15.70 -3.87
N VAL A 11 37.05 -15.02 -4.50
CA VAL A 11 36.79 -13.77 -5.22
C VAL A 11 35.84 -14.00 -6.39
N ALA A 12 36.01 -15.09 -7.14
CA ALA A 12 35.10 -15.43 -8.24
C ALA A 12 33.67 -15.70 -7.75
N GLU A 13 33.50 -16.42 -6.63
CA GLU A 13 32.20 -16.70 -6.01
C GLU A 13 31.51 -15.42 -5.52
N LEU A 14 32.27 -14.51 -4.89
CA LEU A 14 31.74 -13.23 -4.43
C LEU A 14 31.30 -12.34 -5.60
N LEU A 15 32.07 -12.30 -6.69
CA LEU A 15 31.70 -11.55 -7.89
C LEU A 15 30.41 -12.09 -8.51
N GLU A 16 30.23 -13.42 -8.50
CA GLU A 16 29.02 -14.05 -9.00
C GLU A 16 27.81 -13.76 -8.10
N ALA A 17 27.99 -13.81 -6.78
CA ALA A 17 26.94 -13.44 -5.83
C ALA A 17 26.52 -11.97 -5.98
N VAL A 18 27.47 -11.06 -6.18
CA VAL A 18 27.20 -9.64 -6.43
C VAL A 18 26.47 -9.43 -7.76
N ARG A 19 26.86 -10.16 -8.81
CA ARG A 19 26.16 -10.14 -10.11
C ARG A 19 24.71 -10.58 -9.96
N SER A 20 24.47 -11.74 -9.35
CA SER A 20 23.13 -12.28 -9.10
C SER A 20 22.27 -11.33 -8.26
N LEU A 21 22.85 -10.71 -7.23
CA LEU A 21 22.14 -9.74 -6.41
C LEU A 21 21.79 -8.47 -7.21
N SER A 22 22.72 -7.99 -8.04
CA SER A 22 22.49 -6.80 -8.88
C SER A 22 21.36 -7.03 -9.89
N GLU A 23 21.30 -8.22 -10.51
CA GLU A 23 20.21 -8.60 -11.42
C GLU A 23 18.86 -8.65 -10.69
N ARG A 24 18.82 -9.21 -9.47
CA ARG A 24 17.60 -9.25 -8.66
C ARG A 24 17.14 -7.86 -8.24
N VAL A 25 18.07 -6.97 -7.90
CA VAL A 25 17.76 -5.57 -7.58
C VAL A 25 17.17 -4.87 -8.79
N ALA A 26 17.79 -5.00 -9.97
CA ALA A 26 17.29 -4.40 -11.20
C ALA A 26 15.87 -4.90 -11.55
N HIS A 27 15.59 -6.20 -11.36
CA HIS A 27 14.25 -6.75 -11.55
C HIS A 27 13.23 -6.15 -10.57
N LEU A 28 13.57 -6.09 -9.28
CA LEU A 28 12.66 -5.55 -8.26
C LEU A 28 12.40 -4.06 -8.44
N GLU A 29 13.41 -3.29 -8.84
CA GLU A 29 13.27 -1.87 -9.17
C GLU A 29 12.31 -1.68 -10.36
N ALA A 30 12.40 -2.53 -11.38
CA ALA A 30 11.48 -2.50 -12.52
C ALA A 30 10.03 -2.84 -12.11
N GLU A 31 9.82 -3.86 -11.28
CA GLU A 31 8.49 -4.21 -10.76
C GLU A 31 7.90 -3.09 -9.89
N LEU A 32 8.73 -2.44 -9.07
CA LEU A 32 8.29 -1.32 -8.24
C LEU A 32 7.88 -0.11 -9.07
N GLU A 33 8.63 0.20 -10.12
CA GLU A 33 8.27 1.29 -11.03
C GLU A 33 6.98 0.99 -11.79
N GLN A 34 6.80 -0.25 -12.28
CA GLN A 34 5.54 -0.68 -12.89
C GLN A 34 4.36 -0.51 -11.91
N ARG A 35 4.49 -0.97 -10.67
CA ARG A 35 3.43 -0.83 -9.66
C ARG A 35 3.12 0.63 -9.32
N ARG A 36 4.13 1.49 -9.29
CA ARG A 36 3.96 2.94 -9.07
C ARG A 36 3.18 3.59 -10.22
N GLN A 37 3.37 3.13 -11.45
CA GLN A 37 2.63 3.59 -12.62
C GLN A 37 1.18 3.08 -12.62
N GLU A 38 0.95 1.83 -12.22
CA GLU A 38 -0.39 1.22 -12.12
C GLU A 38 -1.24 1.82 -10.99
N SER A 39 -0.59 2.22 -9.89
CA SER A 39 -1.22 2.83 -8.74
C SER A 39 -0.50 4.12 -8.39
N PRO A 40 -0.72 5.21 -9.15
CA PRO A 40 -0.25 6.52 -8.74
C PRO A 40 -0.82 6.78 -7.35
N GLY A 41 0.06 7.14 -6.42
CA GLY A 41 -0.33 7.45 -5.04
C GLY A 41 -1.44 8.50 -5.00
N VAL A 42 -2.12 8.60 -3.86
CA VAL A 42 -3.17 9.62 -3.67
C VAL A 42 -2.51 11.00 -3.66
N PRO A 43 -2.94 11.96 -4.51
CA PRO A 43 -2.43 13.33 -4.47
C PRO A 43 -2.63 13.97 -3.09
N ASP A 44 -1.71 14.84 -2.69
CA ASP A 44 -1.71 15.45 -1.35
C ASP A 44 -3.02 16.20 -1.05
N GLU A 45 -3.57 16.92 -2.04
CA GLU A 45 -4.83 17.65 -1.88
C GLU A 45 -6.00 16.69 -1.62
N VAL A 46 -5.99 15.52 -2.26
CA VAL A 46 -7.00 14.48 -2.07
C VAL A 46 -6.86 13.86 -0.68
N ALA A 47 -5.64 13.57 -0.24
CA ALA A 47 -5.38 13.06 1.10
C ALA A 47 -5.86 14.03 2.18
N ILE A 48 -5.56 15.34 2.03
CA ILE A 48 -6.03 16.39 2.95
C ILE A 48 -7.56 16.50 2.93
N ALA A 49 -8.19 16.46 1.76
CA ALA A 49 -9.65 16.52 1.64
C ALA A 49 -10.33 15.33 2.35
N ILE A 50 -9.78 14.12 2.19
CA ILE A 50 -10.25 12.93 2.90
C ILE A 50 -10.06 13.10 4.41
N SER A 51 -8.90 13.55 4.87
CA SER A 51 -8.64 13.79 6.29
C SER A 51 -9.59 14.83 6.89
N ALA A 52 -9.86 15.93 6.19
CA ALA A 52 -10.81 16.96 6.60
C ALA A 52 -12.24 16.41 6.70
N ALA A 53 -12.67 15.62 5.72
CA ALA A 53 -13.98 14.96 5.74
C ALA A 53 -14.12 13.98 6.91
N VAL A 54 -13.09 13.17 7.18
CA VAL A 54 -13.06 12.24 8.32
C VAL A 54 -13.10 13.01 9.64
N ALA A 55 -12.34 14.10 9.77
CA ALA A 55 -12.37 14.96 10.95
C ALA A 55 -13.75 15.61 11.17
N ALA A 56 -14.40 16.07 10.10
CA ALA A 56 -15.75 16.62 10.16
C ALA A 56 -16.81 15.57 10.54
N PHE A 57 -16.68 14.34 10.02
CA PHE A 57 -17.60 13.25 10.31
C PHE A 57 -17.45 12.71 11.75
N LEU A 58 -16.22 12.55 12.22
CA LEU A 58 -15.94 11.96 13.53
C LEU A 58 -15.92 13.00 14.68
N GLY A 59 -15.63 14.26 14.38
CA GLY A 59 -15.52 15.35 15.36
C GLY A 59 -14.16 15.44 16.06
N HIS A 60 -14.00 16.48 16.89
CA HIS A 60 -12.77 16.73 17.64
C HIS A 60 -12.46 15.59 18.64
N ARG A 61 -11.24 15.04 18.59
CA ARG A 61 -10.75 13.92 19.43
C ARG A 61 -11.56 12.62 19.33
N ALA A 62 -12.00 12.27 18.14
CA ALA A 62 -12.62 10.96 17.94
C ALA A 62 -11.64 9.81 18.28
N LYS A 63 -12.01 9.00 19.27
CA LYS A 63 -11.22 7.82 19.65
C LYS A 63 -11.55 6.65 18.73
N ILE A 64 -10.63 6.30 17.84
CA ILE A 64 -10.75 5.09 17.01
C ILE A 64 -10.43 3.88 17.89
N LYS A 65 -11.43 3.02 18.13
CA LYS A 65 -11.24 1.81 18.95
C LYS A 65 -10.60 0.67 18.15
N GLN A 66 -11.05 0.45 16.91
CA GLN A 66 -10.54 -0.60 16.02
C GLN A 66 -10.73 -0.19 14.56
N MET A 67 -9.71 -0.44 13.73
CA MET A 67 -9.75 -0.27 12.28
C MET A 67 -9.83 -1.65 11.63
N HIS A 68 -10.85 -1.88 10.81
CA HIS A 68 -10.98 -3.12 10.02
C HIS A 68 -10.77 -2.77 8.55
N TYR A 69 -9.67 -3.25 7.97
CA TYR A 69 -9.43 -3.10 6.55
C TYR A 69 -10.38 -4.03 5.78
N ARG A 70 -11.15 -3.48 4.85
CA ARG A 70 -12.04 -4.25 3.98
C ARG A 70 -11.66 -4.00 2.54
N THR A 71 -11.06 -5.00 1.91
CA THR A 71 -10.75 -5.01 0.48
C THR A 71 -12.00 -5.43 -0.29
N GLY A 72 -12.67 -4.50 -0.98
CA GLY A 72 -13.79 -4.82 -1.88
C GLY A 72 -14.80 -3.68 -2.13
N GLN A 73 -15.66 -3.87 -3.15
CA GLN A 73 -16.73 -2.95 -3.58
C GLN A 73 -17.83 -2.71 -2.52
N ALA A 74 -17.77 -3.41 -1.39
CA ALA A 74 -18.73 -3.29 -0.30
C ALA A 74 -18.70 -1.90 0.37
N TRP A 75 -17.58 -1.17 0.31
CA TRP A 75 -17.46 0.16 0.93
C TRP A 75 -18.49 1.16 0.39
N ALA A 76 -18.63 1.26 -0.93
CA ALA A 76 -19.58 2.17 -1.56
C ALA A 76 -21.04 1.81 -1.24
N GLN A 77 -21.35 0.52 -1.09
CA GLN A 77 -22.69 0.05 -0.74
C GLN A 77 -23.03 0.33 0.74
N GLN A 78 -22.08 0.05 1.65
CA GLN A 78 -22.27 0.27 3.09
C GLN A 78 -22.40 1.76 3.44
N GLY A 79 -21.62 2.63 2.78
CA GLY A 79 -21.74 4.07 2.95
C GLY A 79 -23.15 4.59 2.64
N ARG A 80 -23.76 4.11 1.55
CA ARG A 80 -25.14 4.47 1.18
C ARG A 80 -26.18 4.01 2.22
N VAL A 81 -26.04 2.79 2.75
CA VAL A 81 -26.95 2.26 3.78
C VAL A 81 -26.91 3.09 5.07
N VAL A 82 -25.72 3.54 5.51
CA VAL A 82 -25.60 4.37 6.72
C VAL A 82 -26.29 5.73 6.56
N VAL A 83 -26.16 6.35 5.39
CA VAL A 83 -26.80 7.65 5.10
C VAL A 83 -28.32 7.51 4.97
N GLN A 84 -28.80 6.49 4.23
CA GLN A 84 -30.23 6.31 3.95
C GLN A 84 -31.00 5.68 5.14
N GLY A 85 -30.36 4.82 5.92
CA GLY A 85 -30.99 4.17 7.08
C GLY A 85 -31.40 5.14 8.19
N ARG A 86 -30.73 6.30 8.29
CA ARG A 86 -31.08 7.36 9.26
C ARG A 86 -32.37 8.11 8.93
N HIS A 87 -32.81 8.08 7.68
CA HIS A 87 -34.05 8.73 7.24
C HIS A 87 -35.29 7.86 7.50
N ASN A 88 -35.13 6.53 7.44
CA ASN A 88 -36.25 5.58 7.58
C ASN A 88 -36.73 5.37 9.03
N ILE A 89 -36.00 5.88 10.02
CA ILE A 89 -36.37 5.75 11.44
C ILE A 89 -37.24 6.91 11.97
N HIS A 90 -37.40 8.00 11.20
CA HIS A 90 -38.20 9.16 11.59
C HIS A 90 -39.58 9.23 10.91
N GLY A 91 -39.94 8.22 10.10
CA GLY A 91 -41.18 8.19 9.30
C GLY A 91 -42.30 7.28 9.82
N SER A 92 -42.15 6.66 10.99
CA SER A 92 -43.17 5.76 11.55
C SER A 92 -43.68 6.28 12.88
N ARG A 93 -44.58 7.27 12.82
CA ARG A 93 -45.57 7.58 13.84
C ARG A 93 -46.87 7.96 13.17
#